data_AF-A0A970S7K9-F1
#
_entry.id   AF-A0A970S7K9-F1
#
_cell.length_a   1.000
_cell.length_b   1.000
_cell.length_c   1.000
_cell.angle_alpha   90.00
_cell.angle_beta   90.00
_cell.angle_gamma   90.00
#
_symmetry.space_group_name_H-M   'P 1'
#
loop_
_entity.id
_entity.type
_entity.pdbx_description
1 polymer ?
#
loop_
_entity_poly.entity_id
_entity_poly.type
_entity_poly.pdbx_seq_one_letter_code
_entity_poly.pdbx_strand_id
1 'polypeptide(L)'
;ERILILVPDSLQYQWMIEMRRRFNLQFSLFDLTRTASIKEHDPDLNPFLTEQCIIASVDLMIDHDDLREQALEAGFDLLVVDEAHHLMWSEEEGGNDRYDLVEELAEQTAGVLLLTATPEQLGVESHFARLRLLDPQRFSSLDRFLDEEAQYQHTAKIAEVLMSDTALEENHFAALEGLFGHRIEDNTEQRFRAIHELLDRHGTGRILFRNTREAIQGFPGRDCQPAPLAAPETWSKDGKLREQMWPEEAQLDGSWMETDPRVMWLMERLRSDLKHKKVLLIARSGPVVEALENALRLHAGIRTAMFHEGMSLLERDQAAAYFAEDSYGAQILLCSEIGSEGRNFQFASDLILFDLPANPDVLEQRIGRLDRIGQENRIQIHVPYLIGTAQERMFRWYNEALNIFSNISPTAQTLQENFIVDLKDCLLADLGQQFEDLLEAVSVQREALEAELQAGRDHLLEYNSCRPVVAQEIVQALEEYDDNTTLPMFMKRFMASTNIDFDEQSNGTVIIKPTDQMQVQGLTLDEEGMTATFYRDQAQIREDAQYLTLEHPFTES
;
A
#
# COMPACT_ATOMS: atom_id res chain seq x y z
N GLU A 1 4.69 -19.54 -19.95
CA GLU A 1 3.95 -19.23 -18.72
C GLU A 1 3.25 -17.90 -18.95
N ARG A 2 1.93 -17.86 -18.76
CA ARG A 2 1.06 -16.72 -19.08
C ARG A 2 0.42 -16.20 -17.81
N ILE A 3 0.53 -14.90 -17.58
CA ILE A 3 0.03 -14.25 -16.36
C ILE A 3 -0.97 -13.17 -16.74
N LEU A 4 -2.15 -13.22 -16.12
CA LEU A 4 -3.15 -12.17 -16.19
C LEU A 4 -3.28 -11.52 -14.81
N ILE A 5 -3.05 -10.20 -14.73
CA ILE A 5 -3.31 -9.41 -13.54
C ILE A 5 -4.54 -8.55 -13.81
N LEU A 6 -5.60 -8.78 -13.04
CA LEU A 6 -6.84 -7.99 -13.04
C LEU A 6 -6.81 -6.99 -11.89
N VAL A 7 -6.91 -5.70 -12.23
CA VAL A 7 -6.82 -4.61 -11.26
C VAL A 7 -7.83 -3.51 -11.60
N PRO A 8 -8.25 -2.67 -10.64
CA PRO A 8 -8.98 -1.44 -10.94
C PRO A 8 -8.23 -0.54 -11.93
N ASP A 9 -8.95 0.23 -12.75
CA ASP A 9 -8.35 1.13 -13.75
C ASP A 9 -7.29 2.07 -13.18
N SER A 10 -7.52 2.57 -11.96
CA SER A 10 -6.60 3.45 -11.26
C SER A 10 -5.25 2.82 -10.92
N LEU A 11 -5.17 1.49 -10.82
CA LEU A 11 -3.99 0.75 -10.37
C LEU A 11 -3.17 0.11 -11.49
N GLN A 12 -3.67 0.08 -12.73
CA GLN A 12 -2.98 -0.58 -13.86
C GLN A 12 -1.54 -0.10 -14.06
N TYR A 13 -1.35 1.22 -14.14
CA TYR A 13 -0.02 1.80 -14.32
C TYR A 13 0.90 1.54 -13.13
N GLN A 14 0.36 1.55 -11.91
CA GLN A 14 1.13 1.24 -10.70
C GLN A 14 1.66 -0.20 -10.78
N TRP A 15 0.79 -1.17 -11.08
CA TRP A 15 1.18 -2.57 -11.26
C TRP A 15 2.23 -2.76 -12.35
N MET A 16 2.05 -2.12 -13.52
CA MET A 16 3.03 -2.19 -14.60
C MET A 16 4.40 -1.67 -14.17
N ILE A 17 4.44 -0.54 -13.45
CA ILE A 17 5.68 0.05 -12.95
C ILE A 17 6.32 -0.85 -11.89
N GLU A 18 5.54 -1.37 -10.95
CA GLU A 18 5.99 -2.25 -9.87
C GLU A 18 6.59 -3.55 -10.42
N MET A 19 5.88 -4.23 -11.34
CA MET A 19 6.38 -5.43 -12.00
C MET A 19 7.69 -5.17 -12.75
N ARG A 20 7.77 -4.05 -13.47
CA ARG A 20 8.97 -3.69 -14.23
C ARG A 20 10.16 -3.33 -13.32
N ARG A 21 9.94 -2.57 -12.25
CA ARG A 21 11.03 -2.00 -11.43
C ARG A 21 11.49 -2.91 -10.30
N ARG A 22 10.56 -3.60 -9.64
CA ARG A 22 10.89 -4.46 -8.48
C ARG A 22 11.16 -5.90 -8.87
N PHE A 23 10.51 -6.38 -9.91
CA PHE A 23 10.58 -7.79 -10.33
C PHE A 23 11.21 -7.99 -11.70
N ASN A 24 11.59 -6.91 -12.40
CA ASN A 24 12.13 -6.96 -13.76
C ASN A 24 11.21 -7.67 -14.78
N LEU A 25 9.90 -7.69 -14.53
CA LEU A 25 8.89 -8.31 -15.39
C LEU A 25 8.21 -7.26 -16.27
N GLN A 26 8.20 -7.50 -17.59
CA GLN A 26 7.54 -6.62 -18.56
C GLN A 26 6.10 -7.06 -18.76
N PHE A 27 5.16 -6.30 -18.21
CA PHE A 27 3.73 -6.47 -18.46
C PHE A 27 3.22 -5.47 -19.49
N SER A 28 2.31 -5.92 -20.34
CA SER A 28 1.61 -5.09 -21.31
C SER A 28 0.23 -4.68 -20.78
N LEU A 29 -0.07 -3.38 -20.81
CA LEU A 29 -1.39 -2.86 -20.46
C LEU A 29 -2.39 -3.11 -21.58
N PHE A 30 -3.53 -3.67 -21.23
CA PHE A 30 -4.63 -3.96 -22.15
C PHE A 30 -5.83 -3.10 -21.77
N ASP A 31 -6.10 -2.10 -22.61
CA ASP A 31 -7.30 -1.27 -22.58
C ASP A 31 -8.08 -1.43 -23.91
N LEU A 32 -9.18 -0.69 -24.06
CA LEU A 32 -9.96 -0.70 -25.29
C LEU A 32 -9.16 -0.23 -26.50
N THR A 33 -8.27 0.75 -26.32
CA THR A 33 -7.47 1.29 -27.42
C THR A 33 -6.50 0.24 -27.96
N ARG A 34 -5.79 -0.47 -27.06
CA ARG A 34 -4.83 -1.52 -27.39
C ARG A 34 -5.52 -2.71 -28.05
N THR A 35 -6.62 -3.18 -27.46
CA THR A 35 -7.36 -4.33 -27.99
C THR A 35 -7.99 -4.02 -29.35
N ALA A 36 -8.58 -2.84 -29.53
CA ALA A 36 -9.10 -2.39 -30.83
C ALA A 36 -7.98 -2.26 -31.87
N SER A 37 -6.83 -1.66 -31.51
CA SER A 37 -5.69 -1.54 -32.42
C SER A 37 -5.17 -2.89 -32.91
N ILE A 38 -5.18 -3.93 -32.07
CA ILE A 38 -4.80 -5.29 -32.47
C ILE A 38 -5.83 -5.85 -33.46
N LYS A 39 -7.12 -5.74 -33.14
CA LYS A 39 -8.22 -6.22 -34.02
C LYS A 39 -8.30 -5.46 -35.35
N GLU A 40 -7.88 -4.19 -35.40
CA GLU A 40 -7.79 -3.43 -36.66
C GLU A 40 -6.74 -4.02 -37.61
N HIS A 41 -5.65 -4.57 -37.08
CA HIS A 41 -4.61 -5.21 -37.89
C HIS A 41 -4.99 -6.64 -38.28
N ASP A 42 -5.60 -7.39 -37.36
CA ASP A 42 -6.09 -8.75 -37.59
C ASP A 42 -7.40 -9.00 -36.82
N PRO A 43 -8.56 -8.92 -37.50
CA PRO A 43 -9.87 -9.05 -36.85
C PRO A 43 -10.15 -10.41 -36.19
N ASP A 44 -9.49 -11.47 -36.66
CA ASP A 44 -9.70 -12.84 -36.16
C ASP A 44 -8.72 -13.21 -35.03
N LEU A 45 -7.75 -12.33 -34.75
CA LEU A 45 -6.75 -12.55 -33.72
C LEU A 45 -7.32 -12.28 -32.32
N ASN A 46 -7.20 -13.26 -31.43
CA ASN A 46 -7.46 -13.05 -30.01
C ASN A 46 -6.37 -12.11 -29.44
N PRO A 47 -6.73 -10.89 -28.98
CA PRO A 47 -5.74 -9.91 -28.51
C PRO A 47 -4.90 -10.44 -27.36
N PHE A 48 -5.48 -11.23 -26.46
CA PHE A 48 -4.79 -11.75 -25.28
C PHE A 48 -3.68 -12.74 -25.65
N LEU A 49 -3.71 -13.38 -26.82
CA LEU A 49 -2.64 -14.27 -27.29
C LEU A 49 -1.40 -13.52 -27.79
N THR A 50 -1.45 -12.20 -27.95
CA THR A 50 -0.32 -11.40 -28.47
C THR A 50 0.82 -11.22 -27.46
N GLU A 51 0.51 -11.28 -26.16
CA GLU A 51 1.45 -11.04 -25.07
C GLU A 51 1.36 -12.16 -24.02
N GLN A 52 2.43 -12.39 -23.26
CA GLN A 52 2.46 -13.42 -22.20
C GLN A 52 2.06 -12.89 -20.82
N CYS A 53 2.42 -11.64 -20.52
CA CYS A 53 2.19 -10.98 -19.24
C CYS A 53 1.28 -9.77 -19.47
N ILE A 54 0.04 -9.85 -19.00
CA ILE A 54 -1.01 -8.87 -19.29
C ILE A 54 -1.56 -8.27 -18.00
N ILE A 55 -1.74 -6.96 -17.98
CA ILE A 55 -2.52 -6.24 -16.97
C ILE A 55 -3.76 -5.68 -17.66
N ALA A 56 -4.94 -5.94 -17.11
CA ALA A 56 -6.20 -5.45 -17.64
C ALA A 56 -7.14 -5.02 -16.51
N SER A 57 -8.10 -4.18 -16.84
CA SER A 57 -9.21 -3.88 -15.95
C SER A 57 -10.17 -5.06 -15.85
N VAL A 58 -10.73 -5.28 -14.66
CA VAL A 58 -11.92 -6.12 -14.50
C VAL A 58 -13.08 -5.53 -15.34
N ASP A 59 -13.22 -4.21 -15.36
CA ASP A 59 -14.31 -3.53 -16.07
C ASP A 59 -14.23 -3.67 -17.58
N LEU A 60 -13.01 -3.79 -18.14
CA LEU A 60 -12.82 -4.03 -19.57
C LEU A 60 -13.54 -5.30 -20.04
N MET A 61 -13.48 -6.37 -19.24
CA MET A 61 -14.09 -7.66 -19.58
C MET A 61 -15.56 -7.73 -19.20
N ILE A 62 -16.00 -6.95 -18.21
CA ILE A 62 -17.44 -6.82 -17.87
C ILE A 62 -18.17 -6.03 -18.95
N ASP A 63 -17.59 -4.93 -19.43
CA ASP A 63 -18.21 -4.06 -20.41
C ASP A 63 -18.17 -4.65 -21.85
N HIS A 64 -17.31 -5.65 -22.09
CA HIS A 64 -17.06 -6.25 -23.41
C HIS A 64 -17.01 -7.78 -23.36
N ASP A 65 -18.17 -8.41 -23.57
CA ASP A 65 -18.33 -9.88 -23.59
C ASP A 65 -17.36 -10.57 -24.58
N ASP A 66 -17.07 -9.96 -25.72
CA ASP A 66 -16.15 -10.53 -26.71
C ASP A 66 -14.70 -10.60 -26.17
N LEU A 67 -14.30 -9.63 -25.35
CA LEU A 67 -12.99 -9.65 -24.69
C LEU A 67 -12.95 -10.63 -23.52
N ARG A 68 -14.05 -10.79 -22.78
CA ARG A 68 -14.19 -11.81 -21.73
C ARG A 68 -14.01 -13.22 -22.28
N GLU A 69 -14.74 -13.58 -23.34
CA GLU A 69 -14.61 -14.89 -24.01
C GLU A 69 -13.17 -15.11 -24.49
N GLN A 70 -12.58 -14.10 -25.11
CA GLN A 70 -11.21 -14.15 -25.59
C GLN A 70 -10.18 -14.31 -24.45
N ALA A 71 -10.40 -13.68 -23.29
CA ALA A 71 -9.53 -13.85 -22.13
C ALA A 71 -9.60 -15.27 -21.55
N LEU A 72 -10.79 -15.87 -21.49
CA LEU A 72 -10.99 -17.26 -21.06
C LEU A 72 -10.28 -18.25 -22.00
N GLU A 73 -10.40 -18.05 -23.30
CA GLU A 73 -9.74 -18.89 -24.31
C GLU A 73 -8.20 -18.73 -24.35
N ALA A 74 -7.66 -17.66 -23.76
CA ALA A 74 -6.23 -17.35 -23.84
C ALA A 74 -5.33 -18.27 -23.00
N GLY A 75 -5.92 -19.10 -22.12
CA GLY A 75 -5.22 -20.15 -21.36
C GLY A 75 -4.09 -19.61 -20.48
N PHE A 76 -4.44 -18.80 -19.47
CA PHE A 76 -3.47 -18.29 -18.50
C PHE A 76 -3.03 -19.39 -17.52
N ASP A 77 -1.79 -19.32 -17.04
CA ASP A 77 -1.25 -20.23 -16.02
C ASP A 77 -1.47 -19.68 -14.61
N LEU A 78 -1.45 -18.34 -14.47
CA LEU A 78 -1.65 -17.62 -13.22
C LEU A 78 -2.61 -16.42 -13.43
N LEU A 79 -3.64 -16.36 -12.60
CA LEU A 79 -4.55 -15.23 -12.45
C LEU A 79 -4.24 -14.52 -11.14
N VAL A 80 -3.97 -13.22 -11.21
CA VAL A 80 -3.83 -12.34 -10.04
C VAL A 80 -4.98 -11.35 -10.05
N VAL A 81 -5.72 -11.24 -8.95
CA VAL A 81 -6.81 -10.27 -8.81
C VAL A 81 -6.52 -9.36 -7.62
N ASP A 82 -6.37 -8.07 -7.89
CA ASP A 82 -6.21 -7.05 -6.86
C ASP A 82 -7.56 -6.47 -6.42
N GLU A 83 -7.60 -5.97 -5.20
CA GLU A 83 -8.82 -5.47 -4.54
C GLU A 83 -9.99 -6.47 -4.57
N ALA A 84 -9.69 -7.74 -4.29
CA ALA A 84 -10.66 -8.83 -4.27
C ALA A 84 -11.81 -8.63 -3.27
N HIS A 85 -11.76 -7.61 -2.40
CA HIS A 85 -12.88 -7.21 -1.55
C HIS A 85 -14.08 -6.64 -2.34
N HIS A 86 -13.90 -6.29 -3.62
CA HIS A 86 -14.99 -5.91 -4.52
C HIS A 86 -15.76 -7.09 -5.14
N LEU A 87 -15.28 -8.32 -4.93
CA LEU A 87 -15.93 -9.55 -5.37
C LEU A 87 -17.01 -9.91 -4.36
N MET A 88 -18.21 -9.37 -4.56
CA MET A 88 -19.34 -9.55 -3.66
C MET A 88 -20.11 -10.80 -4.03
N TRP A 89 -20.50 -11.57 -3.02
CA TRP A 89 -21.30 -12.78 -3.19
C TRP A 89 -22.20 -12.98 -1.98
N SER A 90 -23.44 -13.42 -2.20
CA SER A 90 -24.32 -13.93 -1.16
C SER A 90 -25.02 -15.21 -1.60
N GLU A 91 -25.49 -16.01 -0.65
CA GLU A 91 -26.23 -17.24 -0.97
C GLU A 91 -27.58 -16.94 -1.64
N GLU A 92 -28.21 -15.80 -1.30
CA GLU A 92 -29.51 -15.42 -1.84
C GLU A 92 -29.43 -14.79 -3.24
N GLU A 93 -28.44 -13.92 -3.48
CA GLU A 93 -28.35 -13.12 -4.71
C GLU A 93 -27.29 -13.63 -5.70
N GLY A 94 -26.39 -14.51 -5.27
CA GLY A 94 -25.25 -14.97 -6.08
C GLY A 94 -24.09 -13.97 -6.09
N GLY A 95 -23.18 -14.14 -7.04
CA GLY A 95 -22.05 -13.23 -7.26
C GLY A 95 -22.48 -11.97 -8.00
N ASN A 96 -21.75 -10.88 -7.81
CA ASN A 96 -21.83 -9.74 -8.73
C ASN A 96 -21.07 -10.04 -10.04
N ASP A 97 -21.26 -9.19 -11.06
CA ASP A 97 -20.61 -9.39 -12.38
C ASP A 97 -19.08 -9.56 -12.29
N ARG A 98 -18.45 -8.90 -11.32
CA ARG A 98 -17.00 -9.04 -11.04
C ARG A 98 -16.66 -10.42 -10.50
N TYR A 99 -17.42 -10.90 -9.51
CA TYR A 99 -17.24 -12.22 -8.93
C TYR A 99 -17.42 -13.30 -10.00
N ASP A 100 -18.48 -13.21 -10.81
CA ASP A 100 -18.79 -14.20 -11.84
C ASP A 100 -17.68 -14.29 -12.91
N LEU A 101 -17.15 -13.14 -13.36
CA LEU A 101 -16.00 -13.11 -14.28
C LEU A 101 -14.77 -13.81 -13.67
N VAL A 102 -14.47 -13.52 -12.40
CA VAL A 102 -13.31 -14.11 -11.73
C VAL A 102 -13.53 -15.61 -11.47
N GLU A 103 -14.75 -16.05 -11.15
CA GLU A 103 -15.10 -17.47 -10.99
C GLU A 103 -14.82 -18.23 -12.30
N GLU A 104 -15.29 -17.72 -13.45
CA GLU A 104 -15.05 -18.36 -14.75
C GLU A 104 -13.56 -18.45 -15.12
N LEU A 105 -12.79 -17.38 -14.86
CA LEU A 105 -11.35 -17.38 -15.11
C LEU A 105 -10.61 -18.33 -14.15
N ALA A 106 -11.00 -18.36 -12.87
CA ALA A 106 -10.41 -19.23 -11.87
C ALA A 106 -10.66 -20.71 -12.15
N GLU A 107 -11.84 -21.08 -12.69
CA GLU A 107 -12.14 -22.46 -13.09
C GLU A 107 -11.22 -22.98 -14.22
N GLN A 108 -10.72 -22.09 -15.07
CA GLN A 108 -9.84 -22.43 -16.20
C GLN A 108 -8.35 -22.20 -15.94
N THR A 109 -8.00 -21.55 -14.84
CA THR A 109 -6.62 -21.15 -14.51
C THR A 109 -6.09 -21.98 -13.35
N ALA A 110 -4.90 -22.58 -13.51
CA ALA A 110 -4.33 -23.46 -12.50
C ALA A 110 -3.85 -22.72 -11.23
N GLY A 111 -3.30 -21.51 -11.37
CA GLY A 111 -2.89 -20.67 -10.25
C GLY A 111 -3.81 -19.46 -10.09
N VAL A 112 -4.31 -19.21 -8.88
CA VAL A 112 -5.11 -18.02 -8.56
C VAL A 112 -4.54 -17.35 -7.32
N LEU A 113 -4.28 -16.04 -7.41
CA LEU A 113 -3.82 -15.19 -6.33
C LEU A 113 -4.81 -14.04 -6.13
N LEU A 114 -5.40 -13.97 -4.94
CA LEU A 114 -6.33 -12.90 -4.57
C LEU A 114 -5.67 -11.97 -3.55
N LEU A 115 -5.66 -10.67 -3.84
CA LEU A 115 -5.10 -9.64 -2.97
C LEU A 115 -6.25 -8.77 -2.42
N THR A 116 -6.26 -8.54 -1.11
CA THR A 116 -7.34 -7.80 -0.46
C THR A 116 -6.87 -7.14 0.84
N ALA A 117 -7.20 -5.86 1.02
CA ALA A 117 -6.84 -5.11 2.23
C ALA A 117 -7.80 -5.34 3.41
N THR A 118 -9.05 -5.78 3.16
CA THR A 118 -10.14 -5.80 4.14
C THR A 118 -10.93 -7.13 4.13
N PRO A 119 -10.29 -8.27 4.50
CA PRO A 119 -10.95 -9.57 4.37
C PRO A 119 -12.20 -9.74 5.27
N GLU A 120 -12.25 -9.18 6.48
CA GLU A 120 -13.31 -9.49 7.45
C GLU A 120 -14.33 -8.38 7.70
N GLN A 121 -14.04 -7.14 7.32
CA GLN A 121 -14.98 -6.01 7.53
C GLN A 121 -16.31 -6.22 6.78
N LEU A 122 -16.28 -7.03 5.71
CA LEU A 122 -17.42 -7.39 4.88
C LEU A 122 -18.14 -8.68 5.35
N GLY A 123 -17.75 -9.22 6.51
CA GLY A 123 -18.36 -10.40 7.11
C GLY A 123 -17.82 -11.74 6.60
N VAL A 124 -18.22 -12.81 7.30
CA VAL A 124 -17.72 -14.18 7.08
C VAL A 124 -18.15 -14.74 5.71
N GLU A 125 -19.31 -14.32 5.20
CA GLU A 125 -19.81 -14.71 3.87
C GLU A 125 -18.91 -14.23 2.73
N SER A 126 -18.51 -12.96 2.79
CA SER A 126 -17.59 -12.37 1.80
C SER A 126 -16.22 -13.04 1.85
N HIS A 127 -15.77 -13.48 3.02
CA HIS A 127 -14.53 -14.26 3.16
C HIS A 127 -14.66 -15.65 2.53
N PHE A 128 -15.73 -16.38 2.84
CA PHE A 128 -16.04 -17.68 2.25
C PHE A 128 -16.09 -17.62 0.72
N ALA A 129 -16.73 -16.60 0.15
CA ALA A 129 -16.85 -16.42 -1.29
C ALA A 129 -15.49 -16.39 -2.00
N ARG A 130 -14.51 -15.66 -1.45
CA ARG A 130 -13.15 -15.59 -2.02
C ARG A 130 -12.40 -16.91 -1.87
N LEU A 131 -12.55 -17.61 -0.76
CA LEU A 131 -11.96 -18.94 -0.57
C LEU A 131 -12.54 -19.96 -1.54
N ARG A 132 -13.84 -19.84 -1.87
CA ARG A 132 -14.51 -20.67 -2.87
C ARG A 132 -13.93 -20.49 -4.27
N LEU A 133 -13.49 -19.29 -4.65
CA LEU A 133 -12.78 -19.05 -5.92
C LEU A 133 -11.45 -19.83 -6.01
N LEU A 134 -10.82 -20.12 -4.87
CA LEU A 134 -9.54 -20.84 -4.82
C LEU A 134 -9.72 -22.36 -4.80
N ASP A 135 -10.68 -22.86 -4.02
CA ASP A 135 -10.99 -24.29 -3.94
C ASP A 135 -12.50 -24.50 -3.72
N PRO A 136 -13.30 -24.57 -4.81
CA PRO A 136 -14.75 -24.71 -4.70
C PRO A 136 -15.17 -26.07 -4.14
N GLN A 137 -14.28 -27.09 -4.18
CA GLN A 137 -14.58 -28.40 -3.60
C GLN A 137 -14.45 -28.37 -2.08
N ARG A 138 -13.39 -27.72 -1.56
CA ARG A 138 -13.18 -27.55 -0.13
C ARG A 138 -14.21 -26.59 0.49
N PHE A 139 -14.50 -25.49 -0.19
CA PHE A 139 -15.40 -24.42 0.26
C PHE A 139 -16.73 -24.49 -0.49
N SER A 140 -17.44 -25.60 -0.32
CA SER A 140 -18.70 -25.90 -1.03
C SER A 140 -19.97 -25.51 -0.27
N SER A 141 -19.88 -25.23 1.03
CA SER A 141 -21.02 -24.88 1.89
C SER A 141 -20.61 -23.88 2.95
N LEU A 142 -21.36 -22.77 3.03
CA LEU A 142 -21.17 -21.73 4.02
C LEU A 142 -21.44 -22.25 5.44
N ASP A 143 -22.54 -23.00 5.65
CA ASP A 143 -22.86 -23.61 6.95
C ASP A 143 -21.71 -24.46 7.50
N ARG A 144 -21.14 -25.32 6.64
CA ARG A 144 -20.01 -26.17 7.04
C ARG A 144 -18.78 -25.32 7.38
N PHE A 145 -18.53 -24.25 6.63
CA PHE A 145 -17.43 -23.34 6.89
C PHE A 145 -17.59 -22.65 8.25
N LEU A 146 -18.79 -22.15 8.56
CA LEU A 146 -19.11 -21.54 9.86
C LEU A 146 -18.93 -22.51 11.04
N ASP A 147 -19.37 -23.77 10.87
CA ASP A 147 -19.18 -24.82 11.88
C ASP A 147 -17.69 -25.14 12.11
N GLU A 148 -16.88 -25.16 11.05
CA GLU A 148 -15.44 -25.37 11.14
C GLU A 148 -14.73 -24.17 11.80
N GLU A 149 -15.05 -22.93 11.41
CA GLU A 149 -14.53 -21.69 12.00
C GLU A 149 -14.81 -21.58 13.51
N ALA A 150 -16.02 -21.95 13.94
CA ALA A 150 -16.36 -21.97 15.37
C ALA A 150 -15.47 -22.93 16.19
N GLN A 151 -15.05 -24.06 15.60
CA GLN A 151 -14.12 -24.99 16.24
C GLN A 151 -12.68 -24.45 16.25
N TYR A 152 -12.27 -23.74 15.20
CA TYR A 152 -10.94 -23.12 15.12
C TYR A 152 -10.79 -21.99 16.14
N GLN A 153 -11.82 -21.20 16.43
CA GLN A 153 -11.76 -20.18 17.49
C GLN A 153 -11.37 -20.75 18.86
N HIS A 154 -11.82 -21.97 19.18
CA HIS A 154 -11.40 -22.63 20.42
C HIS A 154 -9.92 -23.02 20.38
N THR A 155 -9.45 -23.51 19.24
CA THR A 155 -8.06 -23.91 19.01
C THR A 155 -7.11 -22.72 19.01
N ALA A 156 -7.51 -21.59 18.41
CA ALA A 156 -6.77 -20.34 18.39
C ALA A 156 -6.51 -19.80 19.79
N LYS A 157 -7.52 -19.83 20.68
CA LYS A 157 -7.36 -19.43 22.10
C LYS A 157 -6.31 -20.27 22.83
N ILE A 158 -6.28 -21.58 22.58
CA ILE A 158 -5.28 -22.47 23.18
C ILE A 158 -3.88 -22.14 22.64
N ALA A 159 -3.78 -21.89 21.34
CA ALA A 159 -2.54 -21.53 20.70
C ALA A 159 -1.99 -20.19 21.21
N GLU A 160 -2.86 -19.21 21.48
CA GLU A 160 -2.49 -17.93 22.09
C GLU A 160 -1.81 -18.14 23.46
N VAL A 161 -2.37 -19.01 24.31
CA VAL A 161 -1.73 -19.36 25.59
C VAL A 161 -0.40 -20.06 25.37
N LEU A 162 -0.30 -21.00 24.41
CA LEU A 162 0.95 -21.68 24.08
C LEU A 162 2.04 -20.73 23.59
N MET A 163 1.66 -19.70 22.84
CA MET A 163 2.56 -18.65 22.33
C MET A 163 2.94 -17.62 23.40
N SER A 164 2.13 -17.45 24.44
CA SER A 164 2.39 -16.54 25.56
C SER A 164 3.31 -17.13 26.63
N ASP A 165 3.90 -16.31 27.49
CA ASP A 165 4.67 -16.76 28.66
C ASP A 165 3.79 -17.29 29.82
N THR A 166 2.47 -17.39 29.63
CA THR A 166 1.52 -17.83 30.65
C THR A 166 1.61 -19.34 30.86
N ALA A 167 1.68 -19.80 32.11
CA ALA A 167 1.71 -21.24 32.42
C ALA A 167 0.42 -21.95 31.95
N LEU A 168 0.56 -23.19 31.47
CA LEU A 168 -0.57 -23.99 31.04
C LEU A 168 -1.38 -24.51 32.24
N GLU A 169 -2.69 -24.35 32.19
CA GLU A 169 -3.65 -24.88 33.16
C GLU A 169 -4.20 -26.24 32.71
N GLU A 170 -4.86 -26.98 33.62
CA GLU A 170 -5.33 -28.36 33.36
C GLU A 170 -6.37 -28.43 32.23
N ASN A 171 -7.17 -27.38 32.05
CA ASN A 171 -8.08 -27.23 30.90
C ASN A 171 -7.31 -27.16 29.57
N HIS A 172 -6.18 -26.46 29.50
CA HIS A 172 -5.34 -26.37 28.30
C HIS A 172 -4.73 -27.74 27.98
N PHE A 173 -4.20 -28.44 28.99
CA PHE A 173 -3.69 -29.81 28.81
C PHE A 173 -4.76 -30.78 28.31
N ALA A 174 -5.97 -30.73 28.87
CA ALA A 174 -7.08 -31.59 28.45
C ALA A 174 -7.49 -31.31 27.00
N ALA A 175 -7.52 -30.04 26.59
CA ALA A 175 -7.85 -29.67 25.22
C ALA A 175 -6.77 -30.11 24.24
N LEU A 176 -5.49 -29.91 24.57
CA LEU A 176 -4.36 -30.36 23.75
C LEU A 176 -4.27 -31.88 23.65
N GLU A 177 -4.55 -32.60 24.74
CA GLU A 177 -4.63 -34.06 24.72
C GLU A 177 -5.81 -34.56 23.87
N GLY A 178 -6.95 -33.85 23.89
CA GLY A 178 -8.07 -34.11 22.99
C GLY A 178 -7.72 -33.91 21.51
N LEU A 179 -6.89 -32.91 21.21
CA LEU A 179 -6.46 -32.61 19.83
C LEU A 179 -5.37 -33.57 19.35
N PHE A 180 -4.31 -33.78 20.13
CA PHE A 180 -3.13 -34.55 19.71
C PHE A 180 -3.17 -36.03 20.11
N GLY A 181 -4.11 -36.43 20.96
CA GLY A 181 -4.18 -37.79 21.52
C GLY A 181 -3.09 -38.11 22.54
N HIS A 182 -2.30 -37.12 22.98
CA HIS A 182 -1.27 -37.26 23.99
C HIS A 182 -1.07 -35.96 24.78
N ARG A 183 -0.63 -36.08 26.04
CA ARG A 183 -0.35 -34.93 26.90
C ARG A 183 1.05 -34.38 26.61
N ILE A 184 1.15 -33.05 26.51
CA ILE A 184 2.42 -32.34 26.40
C ILE A 184 2.89 -31.81 27.77
N GLU A 185 4.19 -31.54 27.88
CA GLU A 185 4.82 -30.83 28.98
C GLU A 185 4.90 -29.33 28.67
N ASP A 186 4.80 -28.50 29.72
CA ASP A 186 4.92 -27.05 29.61
C ASP A 186 6.38 -26.61 29.53
N ASN A 187 7.03 -26.90 28.40
CA ASN A 187 8.38 -26.47 28.08
C ASN A 187 8.46 -25.90 26.66
N THR A 188 9.46 -25.06 26.40
CA THR A 188 9.61 -24.33 25.14
C THR A 188 9.60 -25.23 23.91
N GLU A 189 10.27 -26.38 23.97
CA GLU A 189 10.36 -27.30 22.84
C GLU A 189 9.00 -27.96 22.52
N GLN A 190 8.29 -28.44 23.54
CA GLN A 190 7.00 -29.09 23.35
C GLN A 190 5.89 -28.09 22.98
N ARG A 191 5.92 -26.87 23.53
CA ARG A 191 5.05 -25.77 23.07
C ARG A 191 5.26 -25.45 21.60
N PHE A 192 6.52 -25.31 21.17
CA PHE A 192 6.86 -25.03 19.78
C PHE A 192 6.34 -26.14 18.85
N ARG A 193 6.54 -27.41 19.20
CA ARG A 193 6.01 -28.55 18.43
C ARG A 193 4.48 -28.56 18.40
N ALA A 194 3.82 -28.30 19.53
CA ALA A 194 2.37 -28.23 19.63
C ALA A 194 1.80 -27.13 18.72
N ILE A 195 2.41 -25.93 18.73
CA ILE A 195 2.01 -24.83 17.84
C ILE A 195 2.13 -25.26 16.37
N HIS A 196 3.25 -25.86 15.97
CA HIS A 196 3.43 -26.36 14.60
C HIS A 196 2.38 -27.40 14.20
N GLU A 197 2.02 -28.31 15.09
CA GLU A 197 0.98 -29.31 14.82
C GLU A 197 -0.43 -28.69 14.73
N LEU A 198 -0.73 -27.65 15.53
CA LEU A 198 -1.98 -26.88 15.39
C LEU A 198 -2.05 -26.16 14.04
N LEU A 199 -0.95 -25.54 13.61
CA LEU A 199 -0.87 -24.86 12.31
C LEU A 199 -1.13 -25.80 11.14
N ASP A 200 -0.61 -27.03 11.19
CA ASP A 200 -0.85 -28.04 10.14
C ASP A 200 -2.30 -28.51 10.05
N ARG A 201 -3.05 -28.36 11.14
CA ARG A 201 -4.48 -28.69 11.24
C ARG A 201 -5.39 -27.49 10.98
N HIS A 202 -4.84 -26.28 10.89
CA HIS A 202 -5.57 -25.05 10.63
C HIS A 202 -5.98 -24.97 9.15
N GLY A 203 -7.25 -25.22 8.87
CA GLY A 203 -7.75 -25.47 7.51
C GLY A 203 -7.47 -24.35 6.50
N THR A 204 -7.68 -23.09 6.90
CA THR A 204 -7.46 -21.91 6.05
C THR A 204 -6.01 -21.42 6.06
N GLY A 205 -5.20 -21.81 7.05
CA GLY A 205 -3.87 -21.25 7.26
C GLY A 205 -2.89 -21.48 6.11
N ARG A 206 -3.10 -22.52 5.29
CA ARG A 206 -2.25 -22.82 4.12
C ARG A 206 -2.65 -22.07 2.84
N ILE A 207 -3.85 -21.52 2.80
CA ILE A 207 -4.45 -20.88 1.62
C ILE A 207 -4.51 -19.36 1.83
N LEU A 208 -4.74 -18.94 3.07
CA LEU A 208 -4.86 -17.55 3.46
C LEU A 208 -3.62 -17.12 4.25
N PHE A 209 -3.07 -15.97 3.85
CA PHE A 209 -1.99 -15.30 4.55
C PHE A 209 -2.48 -13.92 4.95
N ARG A 210 -2.50 -13.64 6.25
CA ARG A 210 -2.87 -12.37 6.83
C ARG A 210 -1.89 -11.99 7.92
N ASN A 211 -1.16 -10.91 7.70
CA ASN A 211 -0.34 -10.31 8.73
C ASN A 211 -0.98 -9.00 9.18
N THR A 212 -0.96 -8.73 10.49
CA THR A 212 -1.44 -7.47 11.06
C THR A 212 -0.27 -6.62 11.52
N ARG A 213 -0.46 -5.28 11.56
CA ARG A 213 0.54 -4.32 12.04
C ARG A 213 0.96 -4.61 13.49
N GLU A 214 0.09 -5.23 14.28
CA GLU A 214 0.36 -5.56 15.67
C GLU A 214 1.21 -6.83 15.82
N ALA A 215 1.03 -7.81 14.93
CA ALA A 215 1.88 -9.01 14.91
C ALA A 215 3.27 -8.71 14.31
N ILE A 216 3.34 -7.80 13.33
CA ILE A 216 4.59 -7.41 12.68
C ILE A 216 5.24 -6.26 13.46
N GLN A 217 6.40 -6.52 14.05
CA GLN A 217 7.24 -5.46 14.63
C GLN A 217 7.91 -4.61 13.53
N GLY A 218 8.35 -3.40 13.88
CA GLY A 218 9.12 -2.53 12.98
C GLY A 218 8.39 -1.27 12.50
N PHE A 219 7.24 -0.92 13.10
CA PHE A 219 6.61 0.38 12.92
C PHE A 219 7.00 1.30 14.09
N PRO A 220 7.57 2.48 13.84
CA PRO A 220 8.07 3.36 14.91
C PRO A 220 6.95 4.19 15.59
N GLY A 221 5.71 4.05 15.12
CA GLY A 221 4.55 4.81 15.54
C GLY A 221 4.51 6.23 14.94
N ARG A 222 3.46 6.96 15.29
CA ARG A 222 3.16 8.29 14.75
C ARG A 222 2.69 9.27 15.84
N ASP A 223 3.05 10.53 15.69
CA ASP A 223 2.66 11.63 16.57
C ASP A 223 2.01 12.76 15.77
N CYS A 224 0.88 13.24 16.29
CA CYS A 224 0.20 14.42 15.77
C CYS A 224 0.87 15.71 16.26
N GLN A 225 1.18 16.62 15.34
CA GLN A 225 1.69 17.96 15.57
C GLN A 225 0.64 18.97 15.07
N PRO A 226 -0.42 19.27 15.84
CA PRO A 226 -1.46 20.20 15.42
C PRO A 226 -0.93 21.63 15.30
N ALA A 227 -1.35 22.33 14.26
CA ALA A 227 -1.03 23.74 14.03
C ALA A 227 -2.33 24.56 13.85
N PRO A 228 -3.00 24.98 14.94
CA PRO A 228 -4.18 25.81 14.87
C PRO A 228 -3.82 27.23 14.40
N LEU A 229 -4.48 27.70 13.35
CA LEU A 229 -4.24 29.00 12.72
C LEU A 229 -5.54 29.81 12.61
N ALA A 230 -5.45 31.14 12.68
CA ALA A 230 -6.63 32.00 12.59
C ALA A 230 -7.18 32.02 11.15
N ALA A 231 -8.45 31.70 10.95
CA ALA A 231 -9.07 31.73 9.62
C ALA A 231 -9.07 33.15 9.02
N PRO A 232 -8.54 33.35 7.79
CA PRO A 232 -8.70 34.60 7.04
C PRO A 232 -10.16 35.05 6.93
N GLU A 233 -10.39 36.37 6.99
CA GLU A 233 -11.72 36.97 6.79
C GLU A 233 -12.29 36.70 5.39
N THR A 234 -11.42 36.44 4.41
CA THR A 234 -11.75 36.16 3.01
C THR A 234 -12.34 34.77 2.80
N TRP A 235 -12.12 33.83 3.72
CA TRP A 235 -12.67 32.48 3.61
C TRP A 235 -14.11 32.43 4.12
N SER A 236 -15.03 32.01 3.25
CA SER A 236 -16.42 31.81 3.62
C SER A 236 -16.54 30.66 4.62
N LYS A 237 -17.23 30.92 5.74
CA LYS A 237 -17.64 29.89 6.71
C LYS A 237 -19.00 29.28 6.38
N ASP A 238 -19.66 29.81 5.35
CA ASP A 238 -20.97 29.40 4.89
C ASP A 238 -20.85 28.82 3.46
N GLY A 239 -21.80 27.98 3.07
CA GLY A 239 -21.87 27.40 1.72
C GLY A 239 -21.70 25.89 1.71
N LYS A 240 -21.29 25.34 0.56
CA LYS A 240 -21.14 23.88 0.41
C LYS A 240 -19.95 23.39 1.22
N LEU A 241 -20.07 22.21 1.81
CA LEU A 241 -19.00 21.61 2.64
C LEU A 241 -17.66 21.53 1.90
N ARG A 242 -17.66 21.20 0.61
CA ARG A 242 -16.42 21.16 -0.20
C ARG A 242 -15.69 22.51 -0.19
N GLU A 243 -16.43 23.59 -0.36
CA GLU A 243 -15.88 24.95 -0.40
C GLU A 243 -15.39 25.36 0.99
N GLN A 244 -16.02 24.92 2.07
CA GLN A 244 -15.56 25.19 3.44
C GLN A 244 -14.31 24.38 3.82
N MET A 245 -14.20 23.13 3.33
CA MET A 245 -13.08 22.25 3.63
C MET A 245 -11.80 22.62 2.85
N TRP A 246 -11.95 22.95 1.57
CA TRP A 246 -10.82 23.23 0.66
C TRP A 246 -11.06 24.50 -0.14
N PRO A 247 -11.11 25.66 0.52
CA PRO A 247 -11.51 26.88 -0.14
C PRO A 247 -10.47 27.35 -1.19
N GLU A 248 -9.20 26.92 -1.07
CA GLU A 248 -8.13 27.14 -2.06
C GLU A 248 -8.45 26.59 -3.45
N GLU A 249 -9.29 25.55 -3.57
CA GLU A 249 -9.67 25.01 -4.88
C GLU A 249 -10.54 25.98 -5.70
N ALA A 250 -11.14 26.98 -5.06
CA ALA A 250 -11.93 28.00 -5.75
C ALA A 250 -11.08 29.12 -6.37
N GLN A 251 -9.82 29.28 -5.95
CA GLN A 251 -8.90 30.35 -6.38
C GLN A 251 -7.61 29.76 -6.96
N LEU A 252 -7.72 29.17 -8.15
CA LEU A 252 -6.60 28.49 -8.82
C LEU A 252 -5.49 29.43 -9.32
N ASP A 253 -5.70 30.75 -9.28
CA ASP A 253 -4.69 31.76 -9.61
C ASP A 253 -3.67 31.99 -8.47
N GLY A 254 -3.88 31.34 -7.32
CA GLY A 254 -2.96 31.40 -6.18
C GLY A 254 -3.11 32.65 -5.32
N SER A 255 -4.08 33.53 -5.59
CA SER A 255 -4.27 34.77 -4.82
C SER A 255 -4.55 34.53 -3.34
N TRP A 256 -5.14 33.39 -3.00
CA TRP A 256 -5.46 32.99 -1.63
C TRP A 256 -4.23 32.95 -0.72
N MET A 257 -3.04 32.66 -1.27
CA MET A 257 -1.80 32.50 -0.51
C MET A 257 -1.33 33.79 0.18
N GLU A 258 -1.73 34.97 -0.31
CA GLU A 258 -1.33 36.25 0.29
C GLU A 258 -1.94 36.44 1.69
N THR A 259 -3.13 35.90 1.89
CA THR A 259 -3.89 36.07 3.14
C THR A 259 -3.90 34.82 4.01
N ASP A 260 -3.58 33.65 3.46
CA ASP A 260 -3.69 32.39 4.18
C ASP A 260 -2.49 32.14 5.13
N PRO A 261 -2.72 32.04 6.45
CA PRO A 261 -1.66 31.86 7.43
C PRO A 261 -0.95 30.50 7.32
N ARG A 262 -1.57 29.48 6.70
CA ARG A 262 -0.95 28.15 6.51
C ARG A 262 0.32 28.25 5.68
N VAL A 263 0.35 29.15 4.69
CA VAL A 263 1.52 29.37 3.82
C VAL A 263 2.68 29.97 4.60
N MET A 264 2.41 31.01 5.41
CA MET A 264 3.41 31.63 6.26
C MET A 264 3.94 30.66 7.33
N TRP A 265 3.04 29.91 7.97
CA TRP A 265 3.39 28.86 8.91
C TRP A 265 4.31 27.81 8.27
N LEU A 266 3.97 27.34 7.06
CA LEU A 266 4.77 26.37 6.32
C LEU A 266 6.18 26.90 6.04
N MET A 267 6.31 28.15 5.57
CA MET A 267 7.60 28.78 5.31
C MET A 267 8.44 28.91 6.58
N GLU A 268 7.84 29.32 7.70
CA GLU A 268 8.53 29.46 8.98
C GLU A 268 9.02 28.11 9.48
N ARG A 269 8.13 27.11 9.51
CA ARG A 269 8.43 25.75 9.99
C ARG A 269 9.54 25.08 9.19
N LEU A 270 9.54 25.26 7.86
CA LEU A 270 10.62 24.77 6.98
C LEU A 270 11.94 25.51 7.17
N ARG A 271 11.94 26.77 7.60
CA ARG A 271 13.16 27.55 7.85
C ARG A 271 13.72 27.36 9.26
N SER A 272 12.89 26.99 10.23
CA SER A 272 13.27 26.72 11.61
C SER A 272 13.46 25.22 11.84
N ASP A 273 12.40 24.55 12.29
CA ASP A 273 12.44 23.25 12.94
C ASP A 273 12.69 22.11 11.94
N LEU A 274 12.32 22.33 10.67
CA LEU A 274 12.46 21.35 9.60
C LEU A 274 13.60 21.69 8.62
N LYS A 275 14.45 22.69 8.91
CA LYS A 275 15.48 23.21 7.98
C LYS A 275 16.42 22.15 7.41
N HIS A 276 16.74 21.13 8.21
CA HIS A 276 17.67 20.06 7.85
C HIS A 276 16.98 18.71 7.72
N LYS A 277 15.66 18.70 7.59
CA LYS A 277 14.85 17.50 7.50
C LYS A 277 14.24 17.36 6.11
N LYS A 278 14.01 16.11 5.71
CA LYS A 278 13.23 15.75 4.52
C LYS A 278 11.76 15.69 4.90
N VAL A 279 10.94 16.49 4.21
CA VAL A 279 9.53 16.68 4.52
C VAL A 279 8.68 16.25 3.35
N LEU A 280 7.69 15.40 3.60
CA LEU A 280 6.65 15.09 2.63
C LEU A 280 5.45 16.00 2.91
N LEU A 281 4.95 16.72 1.91
CA LEU A 281 3.70 17.49 2.03
C LEU A 281 2.69 16.95 1.04
N ILE A 282 1.50 16.64 1.52
CA ILE A 282 0.39 16.20 0.68
C ILE A 282 -0.69 17.28 0.68
N ALA A 283 -1.10 17.65 -0.53
CA ALA A 283 -2.22 18.55 -0.78
C ALA A 283 -3.20 17.91 -1.76
N ARG A 284 -4.44 18.40 -1.75
CA ARG A 284 -5.57 17.82 -2.49
C ARG A 284 -5.38 17.77 -4.01
N SER A 285 -4.73 18.77 -4.61
CA SER A 285 -4.70 18.90 -6.08
C SER A 285 -3.39 19.46 -6.62
N GLY A 286 -3.05 19.08 -7.85
CA GLY A 286 -1.87 19.58 -8.57
C GLY A 286 -1.75 21.11 -8.60
N PRO A 287 -2.82 21.88 -8.91
CA PRO A 287 -2.76 23.34 -8.89
C PRO A 287 -2.36 23.94 -7.53
N VAL A 288 -2.82 23.36 -6.42
CA VAL A 288 -2.42 23.80 -5.07
C VAL A 288 -0.94 23.49 -4.82
N VAL A 289 -0.48 22.31 -5.24
CA VAL A 289 0.94 21.92 -5.18
C VAL A 289 1.83 22.89 -5.97
N GLU A 290 1.44 23.24 -7.20
CA GLU A 290 2.18 24.18 -8.05
C GLU A 290 2.20 25.60 -7.44
N ALA A 291 1.09 26.05 -6.86
CA ALA A 291 1.00 27.34 -6.18
C ALA A 291 1.95 27.39 -4.96
N LEU A 292 1.93 26.34 -4.12
CA LEU A 292 2.81 26.20 -2.97
C LEU A 292 4.29 26.12 -3.38
N GLU A 293 4.63 25.37 -4.44
CA GLU A 293 6.01 25.29 -4.96
C GLU A 293 6.53 26.68 -5.33
N ASN A 294 5.75 27.44 -6.09
CA ASN A 294 6.14 28.78 -6.51
C ASN A 294 6.32 29.70 -5.30
N ALA A 295 5.43 29.62 -4.32
CA ALA A 295 5.55 30.41 -3.09
C ALA A 295 6.84 30.07 -2.32
N LEU A 296 7.09 28.79 -2.07
CA LEU A 296 8.27 28.31 -1.32
C LEU A 296 9.58 28.60 -2.06
N ARG A 297 9.62 28.41 -3.38
CA ARG A 297 10.82 28.66 -4.18
C ARG A 297 11.14 30.15 -4.28
N LEU A 298 10.16 30.99 -4.63
CA LEU A 298 10.38 32.41 -4.92
C LEU A 298 10.48 33.28 -3.65
N HIS A 299 9.67 32.99 -2.63
CA HIS A 299 9.61 33.81 -1.41
C HIS A 299 10.37 33.18 -0.25
N ALA A 300 10.42 31.84 -0.19
CA ALA A 300 11.08 31.15 0.90
C ALA A 300 12.57 30.83 0.61
N GLY A 301 12.94 30.69 -0.67
CA GLY A 301 14.25 30.21 -1.11
C GLY A 301 14.48 28.74 -0.76
N ILE A 302 13.40 27.98 -0.62
CA ILE A 302 13.42 26.56 -0.22
C ILE A 302 13.56 25.69 -1.47
N ARG A 303 14.39 24.65 -1.38
CA ARG A 303 14.54 23.65 -2.45
C ARG A 303 13.35 22.70 -2.41
N THR A 304 12.55 22.72 -3.46
CA THR A 304 11.30 21.98 -3.59
C THR A 304 11.40 20.95 -4.70
N ALA A 305 10.68 19.83 -4.55
CA ALA A 305 10.34 18.91 -5.61
C ALA A 305 8.81 18.78 -5.66
N MET A 306 8.25 18.51 -6.83
CA MET A 306 6.81 18.28 -7.01
C MET A 306 6.54 16.86 -7.44
N PHE A 307 5.34 16.37 -7.11
CA PHE A 307 4.84 15.09 -7.57
C PHE A 307 3.32 15.18 -7.75
N HIS A 308 2.86 15.29 -8.99
CA HIS A 308 1.43 15.31 -9.29
C HIS A 308 1.11 14.59 -10.61
N GLU A 309 -0.18 14.40 -10.86
CA GLU A 309 -0.75 13.64 -11.98
C GLU A 309 -0.31 14.15 -13.35
N GLY A 310 -0.01 15.44 -13.48
CA GLY A 310 0.44 16.07 -14.73
C GLY A 310 1.89 15.77 -15.11
N MET A 311 2.68 15.21 -14.20
CA MET A 311 4.08 14.88 -14.46
C MET A 311 4.21 13.50 -15.12
N SER A 312 5.12 13.39 -16.08
CA SER A 312 5.55 12.12 -16.66
C SER A 312 6.26 11.23 -15.62
N LEU A 313 6.35 9.93 -15.91
CA LEU A 313 7.05 8.99 -15.03
C LEU A 313 8.52 9.39 -14.80
N LEU A 314 9.20 9.85 -15.85
CA LEU A 314 10.58 10.31 -15.79
C LEU A 314 10.74 11.56 -14.90
N GLU A 315 9.84 12.53 -15.01
CA GLU A 315 9.87 13.73 -14.16
C GLU A 315 9.64 13.39 -12.69
N ARG A 316 8.75 12.44 -12.41
CA ARG A 316 8.50 11.91 -11.06
C ARG A 316 9.73 11.19 -10.50
N ASP A 317 10.44 10.41 -11.32
CA ASP A 317 11.72 9.79 -10.97
C ASP A 317 12.78 10.82 -10.59
N GLN A 318 12.96 11.84 -11.43
CA GLN A 318 13.90 12.92 -11.19
C GLN A 318 13.57 13.69 -9.91
N ALA A 319 12.28 13.96 -9.66
CA ALA A 319 11.82 14.63 -8.45
C ALA A 319 12.11 13.81 -7.19
N ALA A 320 11.85 12.50 -7.21
CA ALA A 320 12.15 11.62 -6.08
C ALA A 320 13.66 11.47 -5.85
N ALA A 321 14.46 11.31 -6.91
CA ALA A 321 15.92 11.26 -6.80
C ALA A 321 16.48 12.58 -6.25
N TYR A 322 15.97 13.72 -6.71
CA TYR A 322 16.33 15.03 -6.18
C TYR A 322 15.89 15.20 -4.71
N PHE A 323 14.75 14.62 -4.31
CA PHE A 323 14.31 14.62 -2.91
C PHE A 323 15.14 13.69 -2.02
N ALA A 324 15.61 12.56 -2.53
CA ALA A 324 16.47 11.63 -1.81
C ALA A 324 17.90 12.15 -1.58
N GLU A 325 18.39 13.08 -2.42
CA GLU A 325 19.76 13.59 -2.34
C GLU A 325 20.03 14.39 -1.04
N ASP A 326 21.01 13.97 -0.23
CA ASP A 326 21.27 14.55 1.10
C ASP A 326 21.80 15.99 1.08
N SER A 327 22.78 16.26 0.22
CA SER A 327 23.53 17.52 0.28
C SER A 327 22.85 18.64 -0.52
N TYR A 328 22.54 18.34 -1.79
CA TYR A 328 22.03 19.33 -2.73
C TYR A 328 20.57 19.17 -3.11
N GLY A 329 19.89 18.16 -2.55
CA GLY A 329 18.52 17.80 -2.89
C GLY A 329 17.41 18.73 -2.38
N ALA A 330 16.18 18.43 -2.79
CA ALA A 330 14.98 19.07 -2.26
C ALA A 330 14.85 18.82 -0.75
N GLN A 331 14.43 19.85 -0.03
CA GLN A 331 14.08 19.74 1.40
C GLN A 331 12.67 19.16 1.56
N ILE A 332 11.77 19.51 0.63
CA ILE A 332 10.36 19.14 0.67
C ILE A 332 9.91 18.56 -0.68
N LEU A 333 9.14 17.48 -0.63
CA LEU A 333 8.40 16.92 -1.76
C LEU A 333 6.92 17.28 -1.62
N LEU A 334 6.39 18.02 -2.58
CA LEU A 334 4.99 18.48 -2.62
C LEU A 334 4.19 17.53 -3.52
N CYS A 335 3.27 16.77 -2.93
CA CYS A 335 2.49 15.74 -3.61
C CYS A 335 1.01 16.12 -3.72
N SER A 336 0.41 15.84 -4.87
CA SER A 336 -1.06 15.74 -4.99
C SER A 336 -1.55 14.37 -4.49
N GLU A 337 -2.87 14.18 -4.40
CA GLU A 337 -3.50 12.92 -3.95
C GLU A 337 -2.98 11.69 -4.73
N ILE A 338 -2.76 11.82 -6.04
CA ILE A 338 -2.41 10.73 -6.95
C ILE A 338 -0.91 10.39 -6.90
N GLY A 339 -0.10 11.26 -6.31
CA GLY A 339 1.35 11.24 -6.48
C GLY A 339 2.14 10.30 -5.56
N SER A 340 1.54 9.75 -4.52
CA SER A 340 2.30 9.04 -3.49
C SER A 340 2.14 7.51 -3.51
N GLU A 341 1.34 7.00 -4.45
CA GLU A 341 0.95 5.59 -4.53
C GLU A 341 2.04 4.68 -5.12
N GLY A 342 3.08 4.39 -4.33
CA GLY A 342 4.03 3.33 -4.65
C GLY A 342 5.42 3.51 -4.06
N ARG A 343 5.85 4.75 -3.82
CA ARG A 343 7.25 5.03 -3.50
C ARG A 343 7.61 4.92 -2.02
N ASN A 344 8.84 4.48 -1.77
CA ASN A 344 9.39 4.37 -0.42
C ASN A 344 10.19 5.62 -0.05
N PHE A 345 9.62 6.48 0.81
CA PHE A 345 10.31 7.66 1.35
C PHE A 345 10.78 7.41 2.80
N GLN A 346 11.42 6.26 3.05
CA GLN A 346 11.86 5.85 4.40
C GLN A 346 12.85 6.83 5.04
N PHE A 347 13.58 7.61 4.22
CA PHE A 347 14.49 8.66 4.69
C PHE A 347 13.76 9.93 5.20
N ALA A 348 12.45 10.07 4.96
CA ALA A 348 11.62 11.14 5.46
C ALA A 348 10.73 10.65 6.60
N SER A 349 10.59 11.43 7.66
CA SER A 349 9.76 11.11 8.83
C SER A 349 8.79 12.22 9.23
N ASP A 350 8.88 13.38 8.58
CA ASP A 350 7.98 14.51 8.79
C ASP A 350 6.98 14.59 7.62
N LEU A 351 5.69 14.43 7.92
CA LEU A 351 4.56 14.54 7.00
C LEU A 351 3.78 15.82 7.31
N ILE A 352 3.55 16.66 6.32
CA ILE A 352 2.64 17.82 6.41
C ILE A 352 1.38 17.49 5.61
N LEU A 353 0.24 17.46 6.30
CA LEU A 353 -1.08 17.35 5.68
C LEU A 353 -1.63 18.75 5.51
N PHE A 354 -1.45 19.36 4.33
CA PHE A 354 -1.87 20.74 4.08
C PHE A 354 -3.40 20.90 4.14
N ASP A 355 -4.10 19.83 3.80
CA ASP A 355 -5.52 19.63 4.01
C ASP A 355 -5.80 18.22 4.56
N LEU A 356 -7.04 18.02 5.02
CA LEU A 356 -7.55 16.73 5.42
C LEU A 356 -8.56 16.23 4.37
N PRO A 357 -8.48 14.96 3.92
CA PRO A 357 -9.46 14.40 3.01
C PRO A 357 -10.80 14.20 3.72
N ALA A 358 -11.86 13.91 2.95
CA ALA A 358 -13.16 13.58 3.53
C ALA A 358 -13.27 12.11 3.94
N ASN A 359 -12.50 11.21 3.34
CA ASN A 359 -12.52 9.77 3.66
C ASN A 359 -11.32 9.42 4.55
N PRO A 360 -11.50 8.76 5.71
CA PRO A 360 -10.42 8.29 6.57
C PRO A 360 -9.45 7.34 5.88
N ASP A 361 -9.88 6.51 4.94
CA ASP A 361 -8.97 5.58 4.25
C ASP A 361 -7.95 6.32 3.42
N VAL A 362 -8.39 7.40 2.76
CA VAL A 362 -7.49 8.30 2.03
C VAL A 362 -6.49 8.94 2.99
N LEU A 363 -6.92 9.33 4.20
CA LEU A 363 -6.02 9.86 5.22
C LEU A 363 -4.98 8.81 5.68
N GLU A 364 -5.41 7.57 5.90
CA GLU A 364 -4.50 6.47 6.25
C GLU A 364 -3.55 6.15 5.11
N GLN A 365 -4.00 6.19 3.85
CA GLN A 365 -3.14 6.04 2.68
C GLN A 365 -2.09 7.15 2.61
N ARG A 366 -2.45 8.40 2.93
CA ARG A 366 -1.52 9.55 3.03
C ARG A 366 -0.47 9.33 4.13
N ILE A 367 -0.87 8.84 5.31
CA ILE A 367 0.06 8.56 6.42
C ILE A 367 0.94 7.34 6.09
N GLY A 368 0.36 6.31 5.48
CA GLY A 368 1.00 5.09 4.99
C GLY A 368 2.07 5.32 3.92
N ARG A 369 2.33 6.56 3.50
CA ARG A 369 3.49 6.93 2.65
C ARG A 369 4.80 6.96 3.42
N LEU A 370 4.74 7.31 4.70
CA LEU A 370 5.89 7.26 5.61
C LEU A 370 5.74 6.10 6.63
N ASP A 371 4.51 5.76 7.00
CA ASP A 371 4.19 4.71 7.97
C ASP A 371 4.23 3.33 7.31
N ARG A 372 5.46 2.84 7.10
CA ARG A 372 5.79 1.56 6.46
C ARG A 372 6.90 0.85 7.22
N ILE A 373 6.99 -0.47 7.02
CA ILE A 373 8.12 -1.28 7.50
C ILE A 373 9.42 -0.73 6.90
N GLY A 374 10.47 -0.62 7.71
CA GLY A 374 11.76 -0.04 7.34
C GLY A 374 11.87 1.46 7.62
N GLN A 375 10.81 2.12 8.10
CA GLN A 375 10.94 3.45 8.69
C GLN A 375 11.62 3.37 10.06
N GLU A 376 12.75 4.03 10.21
CA GLU A 376 13.53 4.00 11.47
C GLU A 376 13.05 5.05 12.48
N ASN A 377 12.45 6.13 12.00
CA ASN A 377 12.09 7.28 12.82
C ASN A 377 10.58 7.36 13.06
N ARG A 378 10.20 7.72 14.29
CA ARG A 378 8.80 7.99 14.64
C ARG A 378 8.24 9.13 13.81
N ILE A 379 7.10 8.89 13.18
CA ILE A 379 6.56 9.79 12.16
C ILE A 379 5.92 11.00 12.84
N GLN A 380 6.24 12.19 12.35
CA GLN A 380 5.71 13.45 12.84
C GLN A 380 4.71 14.01 11.82
N ILE A 381 3.43 13.99 12.16
CA ILE A 381 2.34 14.41 11.28
C ILE A 381 1.93 15.83 11.65
N HIS A 382 2.36 16.83 10.88
CA HIS A 382 2.01 18.23 11.10
C HIS A 382 0.72 18.58 10.36
N VAL A 383 -0.29 19.04 11.11
CA VAL A 383 -1.63 19.30 10.58
C VAL A 383 -2.00 20.76 10.83
N PRO A 384 -1.70 21.68 9.88
CA PRO A 384 -2.21 23.04 9.91
C PRO A 384 -3.71 23.06 9.60
N TYR A 385 -4.50 23.67 10.49
CA TYR A 385 -5.94 23.84 10.29
C TYR A 385 -6.43 25.22 10.74
N LEU A 386 -7.52 25.69 10.14
CA LEU A 386 -8.10 27.00 10.43
C LEU A 386 -9.15 26.93 11.55
N ILE A 387 -8.94 27.68 12.62
CA ILE A 387 -9.81 27.75 13.81
C ILE A 387 -11.19 28.32 13.42
N GLY A 388 -12.24 27.71 13.96
CA GLY A 388 -13.64 28.07 13.77
C GLY A 388 -14.17 27.73 12.38
N THR A 389 -13.56 26.77 11.68
CA THR A 389 -13.96 26.32 10.33
C THR A 389 -14.26 24.82 10.31
N ALA A 390 -14.78 24.33 9.18
CA ALA A 390 -14.98 22.89 8.97
C ALA A 390 -13.67 22.08 9.11
N GLN A 391 -12.52 22.68 8.79
CA GLN A 391 -11.22 22.01 8.92
C GLN A 391 -10.86 21.68 10.37
N GLU A 392 -11.14 22.58 11.33
CA GLU A 392 -10.93 22.31 12.75
C GLU A 392 -11.82 21.16 13.23
N ARG A 393 -13.10 21.16 12.85
CA ARG A 393 -14.03 20.09 13.21
C ARG A 393 -13.63 18.76 12.59
N MET A 394 -13.18 18.75 11.33
CA MET A 394 -12.64 17.54 10.70
C MET A 394 -11.35 17.06 11.38
N PHE A 395 -10.45 17.97 11.77
CA PHE A 395 -9.26 17.63 12.53
C PHE A 395 -9.62 16.95 13.86
N ARG A 396 -10.56 17.53 14.62
CA ARG A 396 -11.03 16.96 15.89
C ARG A 396 -11.72 15.62 15.70
N TRP A 397 -12.52 15.45 14.66
CA TRP A 397 -13.09 14.15 14.28
C TRP A 397 -12.01 13.07 14.10
N TYR A 398 -11.00 13.35 13.29
CA TYR A 398 -9.90 12.41 13.05
C TYR A 398 -9.01 12.18 14.27
N ASN A 399 -8.72 13.23 15.05
CA ASN A 399 -7.79 13.17 16.17
C ASN A 399 -8.42 12.62 17.46
N GLU A 400 -9.64 13.05 17.80
CA GLU A 400 -10.30 12.72 19.08
C GLU A 400 -11.21 11.48 18.92
N ALA A 401 -12.13 11.51 17.95
CA ALA A 401 -13.11 10.45 17.78
C ALA A 401 -12.53 9.20 17.09
N LEU A 402 -11.68 9.36 16.07
CA LEU A 402 -11.08 8.22 15.34
C LEU A 402 -9.66 7.86 15.79
N ASN A 403 -8.97 8.74 16.51
CA ASN A 403 -7.58 8.56 16.98
C ASN A 403 -6.57 8.20 15.86
N ILE A 404 -6.87 8.65 14.64
CA ILE A 404 -6.17 8.23 13.43
C ILE A 404 -4.74 8.80 13.37
N PHE A 405 -4.44 9.93 14.02
CA PHE A 405 -3.08 10.47 13.99
C PHE A 405 -2.12 9.80 14.97
N SER A 406 -2.62 9.01 15.92
CA SER A 406 -1.79 8.34 16.93
C SER A 406 -1.62 6.85 16.63
N ASN A 407 -2.66 6.19 16.15
CA ASN A 407 -2.68 4.75 15.87
C ASN A 407 -3.45 4.47 14.58
N ILE A 408 -3.13 3.36 13.90
CA ILE A 408 -3.95 2.87 12.78
C ILE A 408 -5.37 2.63 13.27
N SER A 409 -6.35 3.16 12.56
CA SER A 409 -7.77 3.01 12.90
C SER A 409 -8.48 2.15 11.84
N PRO A 410 -8.50 0.81 11.98
CA PRO A 410 -9.16 -0.06 11.01
C PRO A 410 -10.69 0.12 11.00
N THR A 411 -11.27 0.70 12.05
CA THR A 411 -12.72 0.92 12.20
C THR A 411 -13.16 2.29 11.66
N ALA A 412 -12.21 3.14 11.24
CA ALA A 412 -12.48 4.53 10.89
C ALA A 412 -13.50 4.71 9.78
N GLN A 413 -13.41 3.93 8.70
CA GLN A 413 -14.35 3.99 7.58
C GLN A 413 -15.77 3.62 8.03
N THR A 414 -15.91 2.46 8.68
CA THR A 414 -17.20 1.98 9.19
C THR A 414 -17.86 2.96 10.15
N LEU A 415 -17.09 3.53 11.09
CA LEU A 415 -17.57 4.56 12.00
C LEU A 415 -18.01 5.81 11.24
N GLN A 416 -17.22 6.26 10.27
CA GLN A 416 -17.59 7.43 9.49
C GLN A 416 -18.87 7.20 8.68
N GLU A 417 -19.04 6.04 8.05
CA GLU A 417 -20.26 5.70 7.30
C GLU A 417 -21.49 5.69 8.20
N ASN A 418 -21.37 5.14 9.41
CA ASN A 418 -22.46 5.10 10.39
C ASN A 418 -22.90 6.50 10.86
N PHE A 419 -21.97 7.44 10.97
CA PHE A 419 -22.23 8.79 11.50
C PHE A 419 -22.14 9.90 10.44
N ILE A 420 -22.08 9.57 9.15
CA ILE A 420 -21.77 10.55 8.08
C ILE A 420 -22.80 11.68 8.02
N VAL A 421 -24.07 11.39 8.31
CA VAL A 421 -25.15 12.39 8.27
C VAL A 421 -24.96 13.41 9.38
N ASP A 422 -24.80 12.96 10.62
CA ASP A 422 -24.62 13.83 11.79
C ASP A 422 -23.29 14.60 11.71
N LEU A 423 -22.22 13.93 11.26
CA LEU A 423 -20.92 14.55 11.03
C LEU A 423 -21.04 15.67 10.01
N LYS A 424 -21.72 15.43 8.88
CA LYS A 424 -21.86 16.43 7.81
C LYS A 424 -22.57 17.70 8.30
N ASP A 425 -23.60 17.56 9.12
CA ASP A 425 -24.30 18.71 9.70
C ASP A 425 -23.39 19.50 10.66
N CYS A 426 -22.62 18.79 11.49
CA CYS A 426 -21.61 19.40 12.35
C CYS A 426 -20.45 20.04 11.57
N LEU A 427 -20.07 19.51 10.40
CA LEU A 427 -19.03 20.11 9.58
C LEU A 427 -19.54 21.37 8.88
N LEU A 428 -20.79 21.39 8.43
CA LEU A 428 -21.42 22.53 7.74
C LEU A 428 -21.65 23.74 8.66
N ALA A 429 -21.97 23.50 9.93
CA ALA A 429 -22.23 24.54 10.91
C ALA A 429 -21.65 24.18 12.28
N ASP A 430 -21.20 25.18 13.04
CA ASP A 430 -20.77 24.96 14.42
C ASP A 430 -22.00 24.72 15.32
N LEU A 431 -22.22 23.45 15.67
CA LEU A 431 -23.32 23.00 16.53
C LEU A 431 -22.94 22.90 18.02
N GLY A 432 -21.72 23.33 18.39
CA GLY A 432 -21.24 23.37 19.77
C GLY A 432 -21.35 22.02 20.48
N GLN A 433 -22.18 21.94 21.53
CA GLN A 433 -22.33 20.74 22.35
C GLN A 433 -22.74 19.49 21.54
N GLN A 434 -23.53 19.64 20.47
CA GLN A 434 -23.92 18.49 19.64
C GLN A 434 -22.70 17.83 18.98
N PHE A 435 -21.69 18.61 18.62
CA PHE A 435 -20.44 18.08 18.08
C PHE A 435 -19.61 17.37 19.16
N GLU A 436 -19.55 17.93 20.38
CA GLU A 436 -18.88 17.26 21.50
C GLU A 436 -19.54 15.91 21.84
N ASP A 437 -20.88 15.87 21.90
CA ASP A 437 -21.65 14.66 22.18
C ASP A 437 -21.42 13.60 21.07
N LEU A 438 -21.32 14.03 19.81
CA LEU A 438 -21.00 13.15 18.67
C LEU A 438 -19.60 12.54 18.80
N LEU A 439 -18.58 13.36 19.15
CA LEU A 439 -17.21 12.87 19.32
C LEU A 439 -17.12 11.82 20.43
N GLU A 440 -17.81 12.06 21.56
CA GLU A 440 -17.85 11.10 22.68
C GLU A 440 -18.54 9.79 22.26
N ALA A 441 -19.70 9.87 21.61
CA ALA A 441 -20.45 8.69 21.15
C ALA A 441 -19.61 7.82 20.20
N VAL A 442 -18.89 8.45 19.26
CA VAL A 442 -18.05 7.76 18.28
C VAL A 442 -16.82 7.16 18.95
N SER A 443 -16.20 7.86 19.91
CA SER A 443 -15.06 7.30 20.66
C SER A 443 -15.46 6.03 21.44
N VAL A 444 -16.64 6.03 22.07
CA VAL A 444 -17.15 4.83 22.77
C VAL A 444 -17.40 3.69 21.78
N GLN A 445 -18.01 3.96 20.63
CA GLN A 445 -18.25 2.94 19.61
C GLN A 445 -16.95 2.42 18.98
N ARG A 446 -15.95 3.30 18.81
CA ARG A 446 -14.60 2.92 18.35
C ARG A 446 -13.97 1.93 19.31
N GLU A 447 -13.92 2.24 20.60
CA GLU A 447 -13.33 1.35 21.61
C GLU A 447 -14.04 0.00 21.66
N ALA A 448 -15.37 -0.02 21.51
CA ALA A 448 -16.14 -1.26 21.44
C ALA A 448 -15.80 -2.10 20.19
N LEU A 449 -15.76 -1.48 19.01
CA LEU A 449 -15.42 -2.16 17.75
C LEU A 449 -13.96 -2.64 17.73
N GLU A 450 -13.03 -1.85 18.25
CA GLU A 450 -11.62 -2.25 18.37
C GLU A 450 -11.47 -3.45 19.32
N ALA A 451 -12.19 -3.46 20.45
CA ALA A 451 -12.20 -4.61 21.35
C ALA A 451 -12.81 -5.86 20.71
N GLU A 452 -13.85 -5.71 19.87
CA GLU A 452 -14.45 -6.80 19.11
C GLU A 452 -13.48 -7.37 18.07
N LEU A 453 -12.79 -6.50 17.31
CA LEU A 453 -11.76 -6.91 16.34
C LEU A 453 -10.60 -7.63 17.02
N GLN A 454 -10.15 -7.16 18.19
CA GLN A 454 -9.12 -7.85 18.97
C GLN A 454 -9.59 -9.22 19.46
N ALA A 455 -10.85 -9.34 19.91
CA ALA A 455 -11.41 -10.61 20.35
C ALA A 455 -11.62 -11.61 19.20
N GLY A 456 -11.86 -11.11 17.98
CA GLY A 456 -12.01 -11.92 16.76
C GLY A 456 -10.69 -12.28 16.07
N ARG A 457 -9.55 -11.85 16.61
CA ARG A 457 -8.24 -12.00 15.97
C ARG A 457 -7.77 -13.45 15.94
N ASP A 458 -7.46 -13.94 14.75
CA ASP A 458 -6.88 -15.26 14.56
C ASP A 458 -5.35 -15.22 14.67
N HIS A 459 -4.84 -15.35 15.90
CA HIS A 459 -3.41 -15.38 16.17
C HIS A 459 -2.69 -16.57 15.51
N LEU A 460 -3.37 -17.68 15.25
CA LEU A 460 -2.78 -18.83 14.55
C LEU A 460 -2.54 -18.50 13.09
N LEU A 461 -3.53 -17.88 12.42
CA LEU A 461 -3.39 -17.42 11.05
C LEU A 461 -2.25 -16.40 10.92
N GLU A 462 -2.16 -15.43 11.83
CA GLU A 462 -1.08 -14.43 11.82
C GLU A 462 0.30 -15.07 11.98
N TYR A 463 0.46 -15.97 12.95
CA TYR A 463 1.72 -16.67 13.16
C TYR A 463 2.07 -17.58 11.98
N ASN A 464 1.07 -18.22 11.35
CA ASN A 464 1.33 -19.00 10.14
C ASN A 464 1.79 -18.12 8.98
N SER A 465 1.22 -16.91 8.89
CA SER A 465 1.47 -15.97 7.81
C SER A 465 2.90 -15.45 7.83
N CYS A 466 3.46 -15.25 9.03
CA CYS A 466 4.88 -14.97 9.20
C CYS A 466 5.41 -15.65 10.47
N ARG A 467 6.17 -16.74 10.29
CA ARG A 467 6.85 -17.45 11.38
C ARG A 467 8.15 -16.71 11.74
N PRO A 468 8.22 -15.93 12.84
CA PRO A 468 9.27 -14.92 13.00
C PRO A 468 10.68 -15.51 13.05
N VAL A 469 10.85 -16.66 13.72
CA VAL A 469 12.15 -17.33 13.86
C VAL A 469 12.68 -17.77 12.49
N VAL A 470 11.85 -18.45 11.70
CA VAL A 470 12.23 -18.93 10.36
C VAL A 470 12.44 -17.75 9.40
N ALA A 471 11.58 -16.74 9.48
CA ALA A 471 11.71 -15.53 8.66
C ALA A 471 13.01 -14.78 8.96
N GLN A 472 13.37 -14.61 10.23
CA GLN A 472 14.62 -13.97 10.64
C GLN A 472 15.86 -14.73 10.17
N GLU A 473 15.85 -16.07 10.22
CA GLU A 473 16.95 -16.89 9.67
C GLU A 473 17.12 -16.67 8.17
N ILE A 474 16.02 -16.59 7.41
CA ILE A 474 16.05 -16.30 5.96
C ILE A 474 16.56 -14.87 5.70
N VAL A 475 16.07 -13.88 6.45
CA VAL A 475 16.50 -12.48 6.32
C VAL A 475 18.00 -12.36 6.58
N GLN A 476 18.50 -12.95 7.67
CA GLN A 476 19.92 -12.92 8.00
C GLN A 476 20.76 -13.61 6.89
N ALA A 477 20.30 -14.74 6.35
CA ALA A 477 21.00 -15.41 5.25
C ALA A 477 21.05 -14.54 3.98
N LEU A 478 20.00 -13.76 3.69
CA LEU A 478 19.97 -12.82 2.57
C LEU A 478 20.87 -11.61 2.79
N GLU A 479 20.91 -11.06 4.01
CA GLU A 479 21.83 -9.96 4.37
C GLU A 479 23.29 -10.42 4.26
N GLU A 480 23.61 -11.61 4.77
CA GLU A 480 24.95 -12.20 4.63
C GLU A 480 25.32 -12.46 3.17
N TYR A 481 24.36 -12.79 2.32
CA TYR A 481 24.57 -12.96 0.88
C TYR A 481 24.84 -11.63 0.16
N ASP A 482 24.04 -10.60 0.46
CA ASP A 482 24.20 -9.25 -0.11
C ASP A 482 25.57 -8.64 0.30
N ASP A 483 26.02 -8.83 1.55
CA ASP A 483 27.30 -8.31 2.05
C ASP A 483 28.54 -9.01 1.46
N ASN A 484 28.43 -10.29 1.10
CA ASN A 484 29.54 -11.12 0.64
C ASN A 484 29.56 -11.34 -0.88
N THR A 485 28.75 -10.59 -1.64
CA THR A 485 28.65 -10.78 -3.07
C THR A 485 29.91 -10.35 -3.82
N THR A 486 30.37 -11.20 -4.75
CA THR A 486 31.47 -10.86 -5.68
C THR A 486 30.97 -10.27 -6.99
N LEU A 487 29.64 -10.14 -7.13
CA LEU A 487 28.97 -9.69 -8.35
C LEU A 487 29.44 -8.31 -8.83
N PRO A 488 29.58 -7.27 -7.98
CA PRO A 488 30.02 -5.95 -8.44
C PRO A 488 31.40 -6.02 -9.11
N MET A 489 32.33 -6.79 -8.52
CA MET A 489 33.67 -6.96 -9.07
C MET A 489 33.64 -7.77 -10.38
N PHE A 490 32.80 -8.80 -10.45
CA PHE A 490 32.62 -9.58 -11.68
C PHE A 490 32.07 -8.70 -12.82
N MET A 491 30.97 -7.97 -12.58
CA MET A 491 30.33 -7.15 -13.61
C MET A 491 31.24 -6.03 -14.10
N LYS A 492 31.97 -5.35 -13.21
CA LYS A 492 32.94 -4.32 -13.61
C LYS A 492 34.05 -4.90 -14.50
N ARG A 493 34.56 -6.10 -14.18
CA ARG A 493 35.56 -6.77 -15.01
C ARG A 493 34.99 -7.23 -16.35
N PHE A 494 33.77 -7.74 -16.36
CA PHE A 494 33.05 -8.11 -17.57
C PHE A 494 32.91 -6.90 -18.49
N MET A 495 32.29 -5.81 -18.03
CA MET A 495 32.09 -4.58 -18.80
C MET A 495 33.40 -3.99 -19.34
N ALA A 496 34.44 -3.94 -18.51
CA ALA A 496 35.76 -3.48 -18.95
C ALA A 496 36.38 -4.39 -20.04
N SER A 497 36.15 -5.70 -19.98
CA SER A 497 36.67 -6.66 -20.97
C SER A 497 35.89 -6.66 -22.29
N THR A 498 34.61 -6.30 -22.24
CA THR A 498 33.70 -6.30 -23.39
C THR A 498 33.53 -4.93 -24.04
N ASN A 499 34.27 -3.92 -23.58
CA ASN A 499 34.18 -2.52 -24.01
C ASN A 499 32.78 -1.90 -23.78
N ILE A 500 32.14 -2.22 -22.67
CA ILE A 500 30.96 -1.50 -22.21
C ILE A 500 31.45 -0.35 -21.32
N ASP A 501 30.97 0.87 -21.58
CA ASP A 501 31.34 2.04 -20.79
C ASP A 501 30.57 2.01 -19.47
N PHE A 502 31.24 2.33 -18.37
CA PHE A 502 30.60 2.42 -17.06
C PHE A 502 31.25 3.50 -16.20
N ASP A 503 30.41 4.26 -15.48
CA ASP A 503 30.85 5.34 -14.60
C ASP A 503 30.23 5.20 -13.20
N GLU A 504 31.10 5.05 -12.20
CA GLU A 504 30.72 4.91 -10.78
C GLU A 504 30.48 6.28 -10.15
N GLN A 505 29.27 6.48 -9.65
CA GLN A 505 28.87 7.70 -8.97
C GLN A 505 29.16 7.62 -7.47
N SER A 506 29.32 8.76 -6.82
CA SER A 506 29.62 8.84 -5.37
C SER A 506 28.50 8.34 -4.47
N ASN A 507 27.28 8.22 -5.00
CA ASN A 507 26.10 7.73 -4.29
C ASN A 507 25.89 6.21 -4.43
N GLY A 508 26.90 5.46 -4.90
CA GLY A 508 26.82 4.01 -5.04
C GLY A 508 26.11 3.50 -6.30
N THR A 509 25.63 4.39 -7.18
CA THR A 509 25.08 4.01 -8.49
C THR A 509 26.17 3.92 -9.57
N VAL A 510 25.89 3.19 -10.65
CA VAL A 510 26.73 3.02 -11.83
C VAL A 510 25.91 3.33 -13.07
N ILE A 511 26.42 4.21 -13.92
CA ILE A 511 25.83 4.47 -15.24
C ILE A 511 26.51 3.53 -16.22
N ILE A 512 25.75 2.68 -16.90
CA ILE A 512 26.23 1.69 -17.87
C ILE A 512 25.77 2.10 -19.26
N LYS A 513 26.69 2.21 -20.22
CA LYS A 513 26.39 2.61 -21.60
C LYS A 513 27.02 1.67 -22.63
N PRO A 514 26.25 1.29 -23.67
CA PRO A 514 26.84 0.56 -24.79
C PRO A 514 27.84 1.44 -25.53
N THR A 515 28.81 0.81 -26.21
CA THR A 515 29.76 1.51 -27.08
C THR A 515 29.79 0.87 -28.46
N ASP A 516 30.21 1.64 -29.48
CA ASP A 516 30.40 1.14 -30.84
C ASP A 516 31.44 0.00 -30.92
N GLN A 517 32.29 -0.15 -29.89
CA GLN A 517 33.35 -1.16 -29.82
C GLN A 517 32.99 -2.35 -28.93
N MET A 518 31.74 -2.42 -28.49
CA MET A 518 31.22 -3.50 -27.66
C MET A 518 31.38 -4.86 -28.36
N GLN A 519 31.93 -5.84 -27.64
CA GLN A 519 32.34 -7.13 -28.22
C GLN A 519 31.28 -8.24 -28.09
N VAL A 520 30.14 -7.93 -27.46
CA VAL A 520 29.05 -8.86 -27.16
C VAL A 520 27.74 -8.32 -27.71
N GLN A 521 26.83 -9.21 -28.08
CA GLN A 521 25.50 -8.91 -28.59
C GLN A 521 24.45 -9.65 -27.75
N GLY A 522 23.22 -9.15 -27.76
CA GLY A 522 22.10 -9.80 -27.08
C GLY A 522 22.03 -9.51 -25.57
N LEU A 523 22.83 -8.58 -25.06
CA LEU A 523 22.65 -8.10 -23.69
C LEU A 523 21.36 -7.30 -23.56
N THR A 524 20.72 -7.44 -22.41
CA THR A 524 19.54 -6.64 -22.03
C THR A 524 19.98 -5.22 -21.61
N LEU A 525 20.48 -4.44 -22.58
CA LEU A 525 20.96 -3.07 -22.40
C LEU A 525 20.47 -2.20 -23.57
N ASP A 526 19.71 -1.16 -23.25
CA ASP A 526 19.18 -0.21 -24.23
C ASP A 526 20.29 0.69 -24.81
N GLU A 527 20.07 1.26 -25.99
CA GLU A 527 21.03 2.17 -26.66
C GLU A 527 21.36 3.42 -25.81
N GLU A 528 20.41 3.88 -24.99
CA GLU A 528 20.61 5.00 -24.06
C GLU A 528 21.42 4.62 -22.82
N GLY A 529 21.61 3.32 -22.59
CA GLY A 529 22.21 2.77 -21.38
C GLY A 529 21.23 2.61 -20.23
N MET A 530 21.74 2.36 -19.03
CA MET A 530 20.95 2.28 -17.80
C MET A 530 21.71 2.85 -16.61
N THR A 531 20.97 3.33 -15.60
CA THR A 531 21.51 3.57 -14.26
C THR A 531 21.23 2.33 -13.42
N ALA A 532 22.23 1.85 -12.69
CA ALA A 532 22.14 0.63 -11.91
C ALA A 532 22.80 0.79 -10.52
N THR A 533 22.48 -0.12 -9.61
CA THR A 533 23.15 -0.25 -8.31
C THR A 533 23.27 -1.73 -7.94
N PHE A 534 24.32 -2.07 -7.22
CA PHE A 534 24.50 -3.40 -6.64
C PHE A 534 24.07 -3.46 -5.16
N TYR A 535 23.63 -2.33 -4.62
CA TYR A 535 23.33 -2.17 -3.20
C TYR A 535 21.83 -1.95 -3.01
N ARG A 536 21.21 -2.80 -2.17
CA ARG A 536 19.77 -2.84 -1.93
C ARG A 536 19.23 -1.55 -1.30
N ASP A 537 19.97 -0.99 -0.34
CA ASP A 537 19.65 0.29 0.30
C ASP A 537 19.56 1.43 -0.73
N GLN A 538 20.49 1.47 -1.68
CA GLN A 538 20.47 2.46 -2.76
C GLN A 538 19.32 2.21 -3.73
N ALA A 539 19.02 0.94 -4.05
CA ALA A 539 17.89 0.60 -4.93
C ALA A 539 16.53 1.00 -4.32
N GLN A 540 16.38 0.88 -3.00
CA GLN A 540 15.16 1.28 -2.29
C GLN A 540 14.95 2.80 -2.32
N ILE A 541 16.03 3.58 -2.37
CA ILE A 541 16.01 5.05 -2.45
C ILE A 541 15.86 5.52 -3.90
N ARG A 542 16.51 4.84 -4.84
CA ARG A 542 16.62 5.19 -6.27
C ARG A 542 15.85 4.21 -7.13
N GLU A 543 14.54 4.37 -7.20
CA GLU A 543 13.68 3.55 -8.07
C GLU A 543 13.98 3.70 -9.58
N ASP A 544 14.71 4.74 -9.96
CA ASP A 544 15.21 4.92 -11.33
C ASP A 544 16.43 4.05 -11.65
N ALA A 545 17.11 3.54 -10.62
CA ALA A 545 18.26 2.65 -10.77
C ALA A 545 17.82 1.18 -10.73
N GLN A 546 18.33 0.39 -11.68
CA GLN A 546 18.13 -1.06 -11.70
C GLN A 546 18.95 -1.74 -10.60
N TYR A 547 18.32 -2.61 -9.81
CA TYR A 547 19.02 -3.41 -8.80
C TYR A 547 19.63 -4.65 -9.44
N LEU A 548 20.95 -4.67 -9.59
CA LEU A 548 21.66 -5.77 -10.24
C LEU A 548 21.96 -6.90 -9.24
N THR A 549 21.22 -7.99 -9.39
CA THR A 549 21.48 -9.29 -8.73
C THR A 549 21.96 -10.31 -9.78
N LEU A 550 22.22 -11.55 -9.35
CA LEU A 550 22.49 -12.66 -10.27
C LEU A 550 21.28 -13.01 -11.16
N GLU A 551 20.08 -12.70 -10.71
CA GLU A 551 18.81 -13.01 -11.37
C GLU A 551 18.34 -11.87 -12.29
N HIS A 552 19.03 -10.73 -12.27
CA HIS A 552 18.67 -9.61 -13.11
C HIS A 552 18.89 -9.96 -14.60
N PRO A 553 17.95 -9.65 -15.53
CA PRO A 553 18.05 -10.05 -16.94
C PRO A 553 19.34 -9.62 -17.66
N PHE A 554 19.91 -8.46 -17.29
CA PHE A 554 21.22 -8.02 -17.79
C PHE A 554 22.40 -8.84 -17.27
N THR A 555 22.30 -9.38 -16.06
CA THR A 555 23.33 -10.25 -15.48
C THR A 555 23.25 -11.67 -16.04
N GLU A 556 22.02 -12.15 -16.34
CA GLU A 556 21.79 -13.45 -16.95
C GLU A 556 22.16 -13.52 -18.45
N SER A 557 21.87 -12.45 -19.20
CA SER A 557 22.22 -12.32 -20.63
C SER A 557 23.72 -12.23 -20.85
#